data_AF-A0A6G8BQM1-F1
#
_entry.id   AF-A0A6G8BQM1-F1
#
_cell.length_a   1.000
_cell.length_b   1.000
_cell.length_c   1.000
_cell.angle_alpha   90.00
_cell.angle_beta   90.00
_cell.angle_gamma   90.00
#
_symmetry.space_group_name_H-M   'P 1'
#
loop_
_entity.id
_entity.type
_entity.pdbx_description
1 polymer ?
#
loop_
_entity_poly.entity_id
_entity_poly.type
_entity_poly.pdbx_seq_one_letter_code
_entity_poly.pdbx_strand_id
1 'polypeptide(L)' 'MDTLEDLRRKDDPIPIDRAKAIADVATVIVNSARVEVEYLRVTQQRHGQFFEGAPALPGGQK' A
#
# COMPACT_ATOMS: atom_id res chain seq x y z
N MET A 1 8.58 -2.39 15.14
CA MET A 1 7.54 -1.50 14.58
C MET A 1 6.48 -2.41 13.96
N ASP A 2 5.68 -3.05 14.79
CA ASP A 2 4.73 -4.10 14.41
C ASP A 2 3.31 -3.51 14.33
N THR A 3 3.03 -2.84 13.22
CA THR A 3 1.79 -2.05 13.01
C THR A 3 0.53 -2.91 12.91
N LEU A 4 0.68 -4.24 12.81
CA LEU A 4 -0.44 -5.19 12.76
C LEU A 4 -0.84 -5.73 14.15
N GLU A 5 0.02 -5.63 15.16
CA GLU A 5 -0.31 -5.95 16.55
C GLU A 5 -1.16 -4.85 17.20
N ASP A 6 -0.88 -3.58 16.89
CA ASP A 6 -1.63 -2.44 17.43
C ASP A 6 -3.11 -2.44 16.98
N LEU A 7 -3.40 -2.88 15.75
CA LEU A 7 -4.79 -2.99 15.26
C LEU A 7 -5.61 -4.07 15.98
N ARG A 8 -4.97 -4.99 16.70
CA ARG A 8 -5.62 -6.12 17.40
C ARG A 8 -5.90 -5.83 18.88
N ARG A 9 -5.46 -4.67 19.40
CA ARG A 9 -5.77 -4.23 20.77
C ARG A 9 -7.24 -3.82 20.88
N LYS A 10 -8.00 -4.58 21.68
CA LYS A 10 -9.41 -4.28 22.00
C LYS A 10 -9.57 -3.11 22.97
N ASP A 11 -8.53 -2.77 23.72
CA ASP A 11 -8.56 -1.75 24.77
C ASP A 11 -8.45 -0.31 24.23
N ASP A 12 -7.90 -0.11 23.03
CA ASP A 12 -7.81 1.20 22.37
C ASP A 12 -8.16 1.07 20.87
N PRO A 13 -9.44 0.90 20.54
CA PRO A 13 -9.88 0.75 19.16
C PRO A 13 -9.64 2.04 18.38
N ILE A 14 -9.16 1.92 17.15
CA ILE A 14 -9.01 3.05 16.25
C ILE A 14 -10.36 3.79 16.08
N PRO A 15 -10.40 5.13 16.20
CA PRO A 15 -11.62 5.87 15.93
C PRO A 15 -12.11 5.62 14.50
N ILE A 16 -13.41 5.43 14.33
CA ILE A 16 -14.02 5.11 13.02
C ILE A 16 -13.66 6.16 11.96
N ASP A 17 -13.61 7.44 12.34
CA ASP A 17 -13.24 8.52 11.42
C ASP A 17 -11.79 8.41 10.94
N ARG A 18 -10.88 7.98 11.83
CA ARG A 18 -9.49 7.70 11.45
C ARG A 18 -9.41 6.49 10.53
N ALA A 19 -10.18 5.43 10.80
CA ALA A 19 -10.22 4.26 9.92
C ALA A 19 -10.74 4.61 8.51
N LYS A 20 -11.77 5.44 8.41
CA LYS A 20 -12.29 5.95 7.13
C LYS A 20 -11.26 6.77 6.38
N ALA A 21 -10.60 7.72 7.05
CA ALA A 21 -9.56 8.53 6.43
C ALA A 21 -8.40 7.67 5.88
N ILE A 22 -8.01 6.61 6.60
CA ILE A 22 -7.00 5.65 6.11
C ILE A 22 -7.51 4.90 4.87
N ALA A 23 -8.76 4.44 4.88
CA ALA A 23 -9.36 3.74 3.74
C ALA A 23 -9.44 4.63 2.49
N ASP A 24 -9.74 5.92 2.67
CA ASP A 24 -9.79 6.90 1.57
C ASP A 24 -8.41 7.10 0.95
N VAL A 25 -7.38 7.31 1.78
CA VAL A 25 -5.99 7.44 1.30
C VAL A 25 -5.49 6.16 0.64
N ALA A 26 -5.78 5.00 1.22
CA ALA A 26 -5.44 3.71 0.62
C ALA A 26 -6.09 3.53 -0.76
N THR A 27 -7.33 3.98 -0.92
CA THR A 27 -8.03 3.96 -2.21
C THR A 27 -7.30 4.80 -3.26
N VAL A 28 -6.84 6.00 -2.89
CA VAL A 28 -6.05 6.85 -3.79
C VAL A 28 -4.74 6.17 -4.21
N ILE A 29 -4.03 5.54 -3.28
CA ILE A 29 -2.78 4.79 -3.56
C ILE A 29 -3.04 3.65 -4.54
N VAL A 30 -4.10 2.86 -4.34
CA VAL A 30 -4.47 1.76 -5.25
C VAL A 30 -4.80 2.27 -6.65
N ASN A 31 -5.51 3.40 -6.74
CA ASN A 31 -5.82 4.02 -8.03
C ASN A 31 -4.56 4.51 -8.75
N SER A 32 -3.60 5.11 -8.04
CA SER A 32 -2.31 5.49 -8.61
C SER A 32 -1.52 4.28 -9.13
N ALA A 33 -1.46 3.20 -8.34
CA ALA A 33 -0.80 1.96 -8.76
C ALA A 33 -1.45 1.35 -10.01
N ARG A 34 -2.78 1.44 -10.14
CA ARG A 34 -3.50 0.94 -11.31
C ARG A 34 -3.17 1.72 -12.58
N VAL A 35 -3.07 3.04 -12.48
CA VAL A 35 -2.65 3.89 -13.61
C VAL A 35 -1.24 3.50 -14.06
N GLU A 36 -0.31 3.27 -13.12
CA GLU A 36 1.05 2.82 -13.45
C GLU A 36 1.03 1.45 -14.15
N VAL A 37 0.26 0.49 -13.66
CA VAL A 37 0.15 -0.83 -14.30
C VAL A 37 -0.38 -0.71 -15.73
N GLU A 38 -1.40 0.11 -15.97
CA GLU A 38 -1.92 0.32 -17.31
C GLU A 38 -0.88 1.03 -18.22
N TYR A 39 -0.14 2.02 -17.69
CA TYR A 39 0.98 2.64 -18.39
C TYR A 39 2.05 1.62 -18.80
N LEU A 40 2.45 0.74 -17.89
CA LEU A 40 3.42 -0.33 -18.18
C LEU A 40 2.93 -1.29 -19.27
N ARG A 41 1.64 -1.64 -19.24
CA ARG A 41 1.00 -2.51 -20.24
C ARG A 41 1.01 -1.86 -21.63
N VAL A 42 0.67 -0.58 -21.75
CA VAL A 42 0.64 0.13 -23.03
C VAL A 42 2.05 0.34 -23.59
N THR A 43 3.01 0.69 -22.73
CA THR A 43 4.39 0.99 -23.12
C THR A 43 5.29 -0.25 -23.25
N GLN A 44 4.78 -1.44 -22.90
CA GLN A 44 5.53 -2.69 -22.84
C GLN A 44 6.78 -2.61 -21.95
N GLN A 45 6.76 -1.71 -20.96
CA GLN A 45 7.82 -1.57 -19.96
C GLN A 45 7.62 -2.61 -18.84
N ARG A 46 8.73 -3.08 -18.26
CA ARG A 46 8.72 -4.09 -17.19
C ARG A 46 8.87 -3.50 -15.79
N HIS A 47 9.23 -2.22 -15.69
CA HIS A 47 9.51 -1.52 -14.45
C HIS A 47 8.86 -0.13 -14.51
N GLY A 48 8.29 0.29 -13.39
CA GLY A 48 7.61 1.57 -13.23
C GLY A 48 8.09 2.27 -11.97
N GLN A 49 8.21 3.59 -12.06
CA GLN A 49 8.80 4.43 -11.02
C GLN A 49 8.02 4.34 -9.71
N PHE A 50 6.70 4.11 -9.78
CA PHE A 50 5.86 3.93 -8.60
C PHE A 50 6.30 2.75 -7.72
N PHE A 51 6.90 1.71 -8.31
CA PHE A 51 7.31 0.49 -7.60
C PHE A 51 8.81 0.48 -7.23
N GLU A 52 9.61 1.41 -7.77
CA GLU A 52 11.07 1.42 -7.65
C GLU A 52 11.62 1.95 -6.31
N GLY A 53 10.75 2.24 -5.33
CA GLY A 53 11.13 2.68 -3.99
C GLY A 53 10.67 1.76 -2.86
N ALA A 54 10.01 0.64 -3.17
CA ALA A 54 9.56 -0.28 -2.14
C ALA A 54 10.79 -1.01 -1.55
N PRO A 55 11.10 -0.85 -0.25
CA PRO A 55 12.17 -1.62 0.37
C PRO A 55 11.87 -3.11 0.15
N ALA A 56 12.89 -3.88 -0.22
CA ALA A 56 12.76 -5.33 -0.36
C ALA A 56 12.10 -5.88 0.92
N LEU A 57 10.93 -6.50 0.77
CA LEU A 57 10.23 -7.12 1.88
C LEU A 57 11.21 -8.11 2.55
N PRO A 58 11.50 -7.98 3.86
CA PRO A 58 12.38 -8.89 4.56
C PRO A 58 11.74 -10.29 4.52
N GLY A 59 12.25 -11.14 3.62
CA GLY A 59 11.71 -12.48 3.35
C GLY A 59 11.59 -12.88 1.88
N GLY A 60 11.77 -11.96 0.93
CA GLY A 60 11.67 -12.25 -0.52
C GLY A 60 12.92 -12.85 -1.18
N GLN A 61 13.95 -13.23 -0.41
CA GLN A 61 15.16 -13.88 -0.95
C GLN A 61 15.15 -15.38 -0.61
N LYS A 62 14.43 -16.17 -1.41
CA LYS A 62 14.89 -17.48 -1.87
C LYS A 62 14.06 -18.00 -3.04
#